data_AF-A0A7G4KBY9-F1
#
_entry.id   AF-A0A7G4KBY9-F1
#
_cell.length_a   1.000
_cell.length_b   1.000
_cell.length_c   1.000
_cell.angle_alpha   90.00
_cell.angle_beta   90.00
_cell.angle_gamma   90.00
#
_symmetry.space_group_name_H-M   'P 1'
#
loop_
_entity.id
_entity.type
_entity.pdbx_description
1 polymer ?
#
loop_
_entity_poly.entity_id
_entity_poly.type
_entity_poly.pdbx_seq_one_letter_code
_entity_poly.pdbx_strand_id
1 'polypeptide(L)'
;MDEQIDYVRQVHSVWTIAVAPVVVSLMRVFSIYISIATSDIAVPIEKMGQLIYADIFALLITALHCGHNNLLRERFKIVNVTLRKIKDRKAWFRGALFSRISISDTKHVAQHREKYICDKIKACAKIYDKLMGCVISLNTIYGFAMVQTMSLSLVYIVLYLFYLMEATASGLYNDANRYVNFIFYVSWQILYGVGVIFFNIHYCEETVKEAKITSRIV
;
A
#
# COMPACT_ATOMS: atom_id res chain seq x y z
N MET A 1 -13.39 -3.94 27.05
CA MET A 1 -13.06 -2.52 26.85
C MET A 1 -12.71 -2.41 25.39
N ASP A 2 -13.75 -2.19 24.61
CA ASP A 2 -13.77 -2.23 23.16
C ASP A 2 -12.83 -1.17 22.60
N GLU A 3 -11.73 -1.62 21.99
CA GLU A 3 -11.09 -0.80 20.98
C GLU A 3 -12.03 -0.81 19.79
N GLN A 4 -12.85 0.25 19.66
CA GLN A 4 -13.53 0.57 18.42
C GLN A 4 -12.46 0.62 17.33
N ILE A 5 -12.34 -0.48 16.58
CA ILE A 5 -11.75 -0.45 15.26
C ILE A 5 -12.49 0.68 14.54
N ASP A 6 -11.74 1.68 14.09
CA ASP A 6 -12.32 2.82 13.37
C ASP A 6 -12.71 2.34 11.96
N TYR A 7 -13.81 1.59 11.91
CA TYR A 7 -14.33 0.94 10.71
C TYR A 7 -14.58 1.97 9.61
N VAL A 8 -14.95 3.20 9.98
CA VAL A 8 -15.19 4.29 9.03
C VAL A 8 -13.91 4.67 8.28
N ARG A 9 -12.80 4.84 9.00
CA ARG A 9 -11.49 5.14 8.40
C ARG A 9 -10.99 3.98 7.52
N GLN A 10 -11.24 2.75 7.95
CA GLN A 10 -10.87 1.56 7.19
C GLN A 10 -11.69 1.40 5.90
N VAL A 11 -13.00 1.64 5.97
CA VAL A 11 -13.90 1.63 4.81
C VAL A 11 -13.51 2.73 3.83
N HIS A 12 -13.22 3.94 4.30
CA HIS A 12 -12.78 5.03 3.43
C HIS A 12 -11.47 4.68 2.70
N SER A 13 -10.49 4.12 3.41
CA SER A 13 -9.21 3.72 2.80
C SER A 13 -9.38 2.60 1.77
N VAL A 14 -10.19 1.58 2.07
CA VAL A 14 -10.49 0.50 1.12
C VAL A 14 -11.26 1.04 -0.10
N TRP A 15 -12.22 1.94 0.12
CA TRP A 15 -12.98 2.57 -0.95
C TRP A 15 -12.09 3.42 -1.86
N THR A 16 -11.18 4.22 -1.31
CA THR A 16 -10.22 4.98 -2.11
C THR A 16 -9.32 4.09 -2.97
N ILE A 17 -8.87 2.95 -2.43
CA ILE A 17 -8.04 1.97 -3.16
C ILE A 17 -8.86 1.28 -4.27
N ALA A 18 -10.16 1.05 -4.06
CA ALA A 18 -11.04 0.42 -5.04
C ALA A 18 -11.46 1.37 -6.18
N VAL A 19 -11.68 2.66 -5.87
CA VAL A 19 -12.11 3.67 -6.85
C VAL A 19 -10.96 4.21 -7.69
N ALA A 20 -9.75 4.31 -7.11
CA ALA A 20 -8.59 4.87 -7.81
C ALA A 20 -8.27 4.19 -9.17
N PRO A 21 -8.28 2.85 -9.30
CA PRO A 21 -8.11 2.17 -10.59
C PRO A 21 -9.12 2.62 -11.64
N VAL A 22 -10.40 2.76 -11.27
CA VAL A 22 -11.46 3.17 -12.20
C VAL A 22 -11.21 4.57 -12.72
N VAL A 23 -10.84 5.50 -11.84
CA VAL A 23 -10.54 6.89 -12.21
C VAL A 23 -9.32 6.95 -13.13
N VAL A 24 -8.24 6.24 -12.79
CA VAL A 24 -7.00 6.21 -13.61
C VAL A 24 -7.27 5.58 -14.98
N SER A 25 -8.06 4.51 -15.05
CA SER A 25 -8.44 3.88 -16.31
C SER A 25 -9.29 4.81 -17.18
N LEU A 26 -10.26 5.51 -16.61
CA LEU A 26 -11.06 6.51 -17.35
C LEU A 26 -10.18 7.64 -17.87
N MET A 27 -9.31 8.20 -17.03
CA MET A 27 -8.38 9.26 -17.45
C MET A 27 -7.47 8.81 -18.60
N ARG A 28 -7.01 7.55 -18.58
CA ARG A 28 -6.22 6.96 -19.69
C ARG A 28 -7.04 6.91 -20.98
N VAL A 29 -8.28 6.43 -20.93
CA VAL A 29 -9.16 6.36 -22.11
C VAL A 29 -9.39 7.76 -22.69
N PHE A 30 -9.66 8.74 -21.83
CA PHE A 30 -9.82 10.14 -22.26
C PHE A 30 -8.54 10.72 -22.89
N SER A 31 -7.37 10.49 -22.29
CA SER A 31 -6.08 10.95 -22.81
C SER A 31 -5.80 10.39 -24.21
N ILE A 32 -6.04 9.08 -24.38
CA ILE A 32 -5.89 8.40 -25.67
C ILE A 32 -6.88 8.96 -26.70
N TYR A 33 -8.15 9.12 -26.32
CA TYR A 33 -9.19 9.64 -27.21
C TYR A 33 -8.87 11.05 -27.72
N ILE A 34 -8.46 11.95 -26.82
CA ILE A 34 -8.07 13.33 -27.18
C ILE A 34 -6.88 13.31 -28.14
N SER A 35 -5.86 12.48 -27.86
CA SER A 35 -4.64 12.41 -28.66
C SER A 35 -4.89 11.95 -30.11
N ILE A 36 -5.83 11.02 -30.31
CA ILE A 36 -6.20 10.56 -31.66
C ILE A 36 -7.12 11.55 -32.37
N ALA A 37 -8.08 12.13 -31.65
CA ALA A 37 -9.01 13.10 -32.21
C ALA A 37 -8.27 14.31 -32.82
N THR A 38 -7.09 14.65 -32.28
CA THR A 38 -6.25 15.73 -32.83
C THR A 38 -5.37 15.32 -34.02
N SER A 39 -5.30 14.03 -34.34
CA SER A 39 -4.36 13.50 -35.34
C SER A 39 -5.01 13.08 -36.66
N ASP A 40 -6.35 13.16 -36.80
CA ASP A 40 -7.11 12.73 -38.01
C ASP A 40 -6.79 11.30 -38.51
N ILE A 41 -6.28 10.44 -37.62
CA ILE A 41 -5.95 9.05 -37.91
C ILE A 41 -7.08 8.14 -37.43
N ALA A 42 -7.43 7.14 -38.23
CA ALA A 42 -8.39 6.11 -37.84
C ALA A 42 -7.94 5.40 -36.55
N VAL A 43 -8.83 5.37 -35.55
CA VAL A 43 -8.57 4.78 -34.23
C VAL A 43 -8.29 3.27 -34.37
N PRO A 44 -7.10 2.76 -34.01
CA PRO A 44 -6.84 1.32 -34.01
C PRO A 44 -7.45 0.68 -32.76
N ILE A 45 -8.78 0.50 -32.76
CA ILE A 45 -9.59 0.06 -31.61
C ILE A 45 -9.04 -1.23 -30.98
N GLU A 46 -8.60 -2.19 -31.79
CA GLU A 46 -8.08 -3.47 -31.29
C GLU A 46 -6.81 -3.31 -30.45
N LYS A 47 -5.85 -2.50 -30.92
CA LYS A 47 -4.60 -2.24 -30.20
C LYS A 47 -4.83 -1.42 -28.94
N MET A 48 -5.79 -0.49 -28.98
CA MET A 48 -6.19 0.27 -27.80
C MET A 48 -6.88 -0.60 -26.76
N GLY A 49 -7.75 -1.51 -27.19
CA GLY A 49 -8.39 -2.48 -26.31
C GLY A 49 -7.38 -3.33 -25.57
N GLN A 50 -6.39 -3.89 -26.26
CA GLN A 50 -5.32 -4.69 -25.64
C GLN A 50 -4.52 -3.89 -24.61
N LEU A 51 -4.14 -2.65 -24.95
CA LEU A 51 -3.38 -1.78 -24.06
C LEU A 51 -4.18 -1.35 -22.83
N ILE A 52 -5.44 -0.95 -23.01
CA ILE A 52 -6.31 -0.53 -21.90
C ILE A 52 -6.60 -1.72 -20.99
N TYR A 53 -6.86 -2.90 -21.56
CA TYR A 53 -7.14 -4.11 -20.81
C TYR A 53 -5.95 -4.53 -19.94
N ALA A 54 -4.74 -4.57 -20.50
CA ALA A 54 -3.53 -4.90 -19.75
C ALA A 54 -3.32 -3.97 -18.54
N ASP A 55 -3.54 -2.66 -18.74
CA ASP A 55 -3.37 -1.66 -17.70
C ASP A 55 -4.45 -1.73 -16.60
N ILE A 56 -5.70 -2.04 -16.97
CA ILE A 56 -6.77 -2.30 -15.98
C ILE A 56 -6.37 -3.48 -15.09
N PHE A 57 -5.86 -4.57 -15.66
CA PHE A 57 -5.43 -5.73 -14.89
C PHE A 57 -4.25 -5.41 -13.98
N ALA A 58 -3.25 -4.68 -14.47
CA ALA A 58 -2.11 -4.22 -13.68
C ALA A 58 -2.54 -3.34 -12.50
N LEU A 59 -3.46 -2.39 -12.74
CA LEU A 59 -4.02 -1.53 -11.70
C LEU A 59 -4.86 -2.32 -10.69
N LEU A 60 -5.66 -3.28 -11.15
CA LEU A 60 -6.50 -4.08 -10.28
C LEU A 60 -5.65 -4.95 -9.34
N ILE A 61 -4.63 -5.63 -9.88
CA ILE A 61 -3.68 -6.42 -9.07
C ILE A 61 -2.97 -5.50 -8.07
N THR A 62 -2.53 -4.33 -8.52
CA THR A 62 -1.87 -3.33 -7.67
C THR A 62 -2.78 -2.87 -6.53
N ALA A 63 -4.02 -2.52 -6.84
CA ALA A 63 -4.99 -2.07 -5.85
C ALA A 63 -5.33 -3.17 -4.84
N LEU A 64 -5.56 -4.41 -5.30
CA LEU A 64 -5.83 -5.53 -4.41
C LEU A 64 -4.66 -5.78 -3.45
N HIS A 65 -3.43 -5.76 -3.95
CA HIS A 65 -2.25 -5.94 -3.11
C HIS A 65 -2.06 -4.80 -2.10
N CYS A 66 -2.18 -3.55 -2.53
CA CYS A 66 -2.12 -2.39 -1.65
C CYS A 66 -3.22 -2.45 -0.58
N GLY A 67 -4.43 -2.87 -0.94
CA GLY A 67 -5.55 -3.07 -0.03
C GLY A 67 -5.25 -4.13 1.05
N HIS A 68 -4.71 -5.28 0.66
CA HIS A 68 -4.33 -6.33 1.61
C HIS A 68 -3.17 -5.90 2.52
N ASN A 69 -2.14 -5.22 2.00
CA ASN A 69 -1.07 -4.65 2.83
C ASN A 69 -1.59 -3.64 3.84
N ASN A 70 -2.49 -2.75 3.40
CA ASN A 70 -3.10 -1.77 4.29
C ASN A 70 -3.91 -2.44 5.42
N LEU A 71 -4.65 -3.51 5.11
CA LEU A 71 -5.34 -4.31 6.11
C LEU A 71 -4.35 -4.91 7.13
N LEU A 72 -3.25 -5.51 6.66
CA LEU A 72 -2.22 -6.10 7.52
C LEU A 72 -1.55 -5.05 8.41
N ARG A 73 -1.20 -3.89 7.84
CA ARG A 73 -0.63 -2.75 8.57
C ARG A 73 -1.52 -2.35 9.76
N GLU A 74 -2.82 -2.20 9.54
CA GLU A 74 -3.75 -1.84 10.61
C GLU A 74 -3.83 -2.94 11.69
N ARG A 75 -3.76 -4.22 11.30
CA ARG A 75 -3.70 -5.31 12.28
C ARG A 75 -2.41 -5.29 13.12
N PHE A 76 -1.26 -5.00 12.50
CA PHE A 76 -0.01 -4.80 13.25
C PHE A 76 -0.10 -3.61 14.21
N LYS A 77 -0.71 -2.48 13.79
CA LYS A 77 -0.92 -1.32 14.68
C LYS A 77 -1.74 -1.69 15.91
N ILE A 78 -2.82 -2.45 15.77
CA ILE A 78 -3.65 -2.88 16.91
C ILE A 78 -2.84 -3.70 17.91
N VAL A 79 -2.02 -4.64 17.42
CA VAL A 79 -1.11 -5.43 18.28
C VAL A 79 -0.10 -4.51 18.96
N ASN A 80 0.50 -3.57 18.23
CA ASN A 80 1.47 -2.61 18.76
C ASN A 80 0.87 -1.73 19.86
N VAL A 81 -0.35 -1.20 19.65
CA VAL A 81 -1.07 -0.39 20.65
C VAL A 81 -1.36 -1.23 21.90
N THR A 82 -1.81 -2.46 21.72
CA THR A 82 -2.08 -3.39 22.84
C THR A 82 -0.82 -3.67 23.65
N LEU A 83 0.29 -3.98 22.98
CA LEU A 83 1.58 -4.23 23.64
C LEU A 83 2.12 -2.99 24.36
N ARG A 84 2.01 -1.79 23.78
CA ARG A 84 2.38 -0.53 24.45
C ARG A 84 1.56 -0.30 25.71
N LYS A 85 0.23 -0.47 25.64
CA LYS A 85 -0.66 -0.37 26.82
C LYS A 85 -0.27 -1.35 27.93
N ILE A 86 0.18 -2.56 27.59
CA ILE A 86 0.69 -3.54 28.56
C ILE A 86 2.02 -3.04 29.17
N LYS A 87 2.95 -2.56 28.35
CA LYS A 87 4.25 -2.02 28.79
C LYS A 87 4.09 -0.82 29.73
N ASP A 88 3.22 0.13 29.38
CA ASP A 88 2.98 1.34 30.16
C ASP A 88 2.33 1.03 31.50
N ARG A 89 1.35 0.10 31.54
CA ARG A 89 0.78 -0.39 32.81
C ARG A 89 1.82 -1.07 33.69
N LYS A 90 2.75 -1.84 33.11
CA LYS A 90 3.84 -2.49 33.85
C LYS A 90 4.86 -1.47 34.38
N ALA A 91 5.14 -0.41 33.62
CA ALA A 91 6.00 0.69 34.07
C ALA A 91 5.36 1.50 35.21
N TRP A 92 4.08 1.87 35.06
CA TRP A 92 3.32 2.56 36.11
C TRP A 92 3.25 1.75 37.40
N PHE A 93 2.99 0.45 37.31
CA PHE A 93 2.92 -0.41 38.50
C PHE A 93 4.27 -0.55 39.19
N ARG A 94 5.38 -0.67 38.44
CA ARG A 94 6.73 -0.65 39.03
C ARG A 94 6.96 0.67 39.77
N GLY A 95 6.64 1.81 39.17
CA GLY A 95 6.75 3.12 39.82
C GLY A 95 5.90 3.24 41.08
N ALA A 96 4.65 2.78 41.04
CA ALA A 96 3.73 2.80 42.17
C ALA A 96 4.14 1.85 43.32
N LEU A 97 4.79 0.72 43.01
CA LEU A 97 5.34 -0.20 44.01
C LEU A 97 6.53 0.39 44.76
N PHE A 98 7.34 1.22 44.09
CA PHE A 98 8.42 1.98 44.74
C PHE A 98 7.87 3.08 45.66
N SER A 99 6.67 3.61 45.40
CA SER A 99 5.97 4.56 46.26
C SER A 99 5.01 3.86 47.26
N ARG A 100 5.54 3.19 48.28
CA ARG A 100 4.88 2.83 49.57
C ARG A 100 3.36 2.53 49.51
N ILE A 101 2.95 1.39 48.96
CA ILE A 101 1.61 0.81 49.23
C ILE A 101 1.80 -0.53 49.95
N SER A 102 1.05 -0.72 51.04
CA SER A 102 1.10 -1.88 51.96
C SER A 102 1.20 -3.23 51.23
N ILE A 103 2.20 -4.02 51.61
CA ILE A 103 2.80 -5.11 50.82
C ILE A 103 2.09 -6.47 51.02
N SER A 104 1.17 -6.62 51.99
CA SER A 104 0.68 -7.94 52.41
C SER A 104 -0.39 -8.56 51.49
N ASP A 105 -1.41 -7.81 51.05
CA ASP A 105 -2.47 -8.33 50.14
C ASP A 105 -2.10 -8.20 48.65
N THR A 106 -1.05 -7.46 48.34
CA THR A 106 -0.63 -7.20 46.96
C THR A 106 0.03 -8.39 46.28
N LYS A 107 0.59 -9.38 46.99
CA LYS A 107 1.33 -10.49 46.37
C LYS A 107 0.44 -11.45 45.58
N HIS A 108 -0.70 -11.88 46.13
CA HIS A 108 -1.64 -12.76 45.43
C HIS A 108 -2.32 -12.05 44.26
N VAL A 109 -2.70 -10.79 44.43
CA VAL A 109 -3.27 -9.95 43.36
C VAL A 109 -2.25 -9.68 42.25
N ALA A 110 -0.97 -9.45 42.61
CA ALA A 110 0.12 -9.27 41.65
C ALA A 110 0.37 -10.55 40.84
N GLN A 111 0.37 -11.72 41.47
CA GLN A 111 0.62 -12.99 40.80
C GLN A 111 -0.50 -13.37 39.81
N HIS A 112 -1.77 -13.19 40.20
CA HIS A 112 -2.90 -13.38 39.27
C HIS A 112 -2.87 -12.38 38.10
N ARG A 113 -2.45 -11.14 38.35
CA ARG A 113 -2.34 -10.11 37.32
C ARG A 113 -1.15 -10.35 36.38
N GLU A 114 -0.04 -10.84 36.88
CA GLU A 114 1.14 -11.21 36.08
C GLU A 114 0.83 -12.38 35.16
N LYS A 115 0.10 -13.39 35.66
CA LYS A 115 -0.42 -14.49 34.84
C LYS A 115 -1.33 -13.98 33.72
N TYR A 116 -2.27 -13.08 34.04
CA TYR A 116 -3.15 -12.46 33.04
C TYR A 116 -2.39 -11.63 31.98
N ILE A 117 -1.36 -10.88 32.39
CA ILE A 117 -0.50 -10.13 31.47
C ILE A 117 0.29 -11.09 30.56
N CYS A 118 0.83 -12.17 31.12
CA CYS A 118 1.53 -13.21 30.36
C CYS A 118 0.63 -13.86 29.32
N ASP A 119 -0.60 -14.22 29.70
CA ASP A 119 -1.60 -14.78 28.78
C ASP A 119 -1.94 -13.81 27.64
N LYS A 120 -2.06 -12.50 27.93
CA LYS A 120 -2.26 -11.47 26.91
C LYS A 120 -1.07 -11.32 25.96
N ILE A 121 0.16 -11.35 26.47
CA ILE A 121 1.36 -11.29 25.64
C ILE A 121 1.43 -12.54 24.75
N LYS A 122 1.14 -13.71 25.29
CA LYS A 122 1.07 -14.97 24.54
C LYS A 122 0.01 -14.94 23.44
N ALA A 123 -1.15 -14.35 23.71
CA ALA A 123 -2.18 -14.13 22.70
C ALA A 123 -1.70 -13.16 21.60
N CYS A 124 -1.03 -12.06 21.96
CA CYS A 124 -0.46 -11.11 20.99
C CYS A 124 0.61 -11.77 20.12
N ALA A 125 1.49 -12.59 20.70
CA ALA A 125 2.50 -13.35 19.96
C ALA A 125 1.85 -14.32 18.96
N LYS A 126 0.82 -15.06 19.38
CA LYS A 126 0.08 -15.97 18.47
C LYS A 126 -0.62 -15.22 17.34
N ILE A 127 -1.14 -14.02 17.60
CA ILE A 127 -1.74 -13.17 16.55
C ILE A 127 -0.65 -12.66 15.61
N TYR A 128 0.50 -12.23 16.13
CA TYR A 128 1.63 -11.76 15.33
C TYR A 128 2.16 -12.86 14.40
N ASP A 129 2.32 -14.09 14.89
CA ASP A 129 2.75 -15.24 14.07
C ASP A 129 1.77 -15.48 12.91
N LYS A 130 0.45 -15.40 13.18
CA LYS A 130 -0.56 -15.50 12.13
C LYS A 130 -0.47 -14.35 11.13
N LEU A 131 -0.24 -13.12 11.58
CA LEU A 131 -0.07 -11.97 10.71
C LEU A 131 1.16 -12.11 9.81
N MET A 132 2.29 -12.60 10.33
CA MET A 132 3.47 -12.89 9.51
C MET A 132 3.22 -14.04 8.54
N GLY A 133 2.46 -15.07 8.93
CA GLY A 133 1.97 -16.10 8.00
C GLY A 133 1.14 -15.50 6.86
N CYS A 134 0.27 -14.53 7.14
CA CYS A 134 -0.49 -13.81 6.12
C CYS A 134 0.42 -12.98 5.19
N VAL A 135 1.46 -12.31 5.72
CA VAL A 135 2.44 -11.57 4.90
C VAL A 135 3.14 -12.51 3.91
N ILE A 136 3.59 -13.68 4.38
CA ILE A 136 4.24 -14.69 3.53
C ILE A 136 3.28 -15.17 2.44
N SER A 137 2.04 -15.53 2.81
CA SER A 137 1.02 -15.97 1.86
C SER A 137 0.68 -14.91 0.82
N LEU A 138 0.57 -13.65 1.22
CA LEU A 138 0.32 -12.52 0.33
C LEU A 138 1.47 -12.37 -0.68
N ASN A 139 2.72 -12.51 -0.24
CA ASN A 139 3.87 -12.51 -1.14
C ASN A 139 3.88 -13.72 -2.09
N THR A 140 3.43 -14.91 -1.66
CA THR A 140 3.29 -16.06 -2.55
C THR A 140 2.23 -15.85 -3.64
N ILE A 141 1.10 -15.23 -3.29
CA ILE A 141 -0.02 -15.00 -4.21
C ILE A 141 0.30 -13.87 -5.20
N TYR A 142 0.83 -12.74 -4.71
CA TYR A 142 1.00 -11.53 -5.50
C TYR A 142 2.44 -11.24 -5.94
N GLY A 143 3.44 -11.86 -5.31
CA GLY A 143 4.84 -11.48 -5.47
C GLY A 143 5.33 -11.56 -6.91
N PHE A 144 5.05 -12.66 -7.60
CA PHE A 144 5.42 -12.80 -9.01
C PHE A 144 4.70 -11.78 -9.92
N ALA A 145 3.38 -11.62 -9.72
CA ALA A 145 2.58 -10.66 -10.48
C ALA A 145 3.08 -9.22 -10.29
N MET A 146 3.57 -8.88 -9.10
CA MET A 146 4.14 -7.57 -8.81
C MET A 146 5.48 -7.33 -9.45
N VAL A 147 6.39 -8.31 -9.38
CA VAL A 147 7.67 -8.21 -10.06
C VAL A 147 7.45 -8.01 -11.56
N GLN A 148 6.53 -8.77 -12.16
CA GLN A 148 6.17 -8.60 -13.56
C GLN A 148 5.58 -7.22 -13.86
N THR A 149 4.61 -6.76 -13.05
CA THR A 149 3.94 -5.46 -13.24
C THR A 149 4.92 -4.29 -13.12
N MET A 150 5.81 -4.31 -12.12
CA MET A 150 6.83 -3.29 -11.92
C MET A 150 7.89 -3.32 -13.02
N SER A 151 8.29 -4.51 -13.48
CA SER A 151 9.24 -4.67 -14.58
C SER A 151 8.69 -4.12 -15.89
N LEU A 152 7.42 -4.43 -16.21
CA LEU A 152 6.74 -3.88 -17.39
C LEU A 152 6.60 -2.36 -17.29
N SER A 153 6.25 -1.84 -16.11
CA SER A 153 6.17 -0.40 -15.87
C SER A 153 7.51 0.30 -16.12
N LEU A 154 8.62 -0.32 -15.69
CA LEU A 154 9.97 0.18 -15.96
C LEU A 154 10.31 0.18 -17.46
N VAL A 155 10.00 -0.91 -18.16
CA VAL A 155 10.19 -1.00 -19.62
C VAL A 155 9.41 0.10 -20.34
N TYR A 156 8.15 0.33 -19.96
CA TYR A 156 7.34 1.40 -20.54
C TYR A 156 7.93 2.79 -20.26
N ILE A 157 8.38 3.07 -19.04
CA ILE A 157 9.04 4.34 -18.72
C ILE A 157 10.25 4.56 -19.64
N VAL A 158 11.10 3.55 -19.81
CA VAL A 158 12.28 3.63 -20.68
C VAL A 158 11.86 3.88 -22.14
N LEU A 159 10.92 3.11 -22.68
CA LEU A 159 10.43 3.27 -24.04
C LEU A 159 9.84 4.67 -24.30
N TYR A 160 9.05 5.19 -23.35
CA TYR A 160 8.45 6.52 -23.48
C TYR A 160 9.46 7.66 -23.36
N LEU A 161 10.53 7.49 -22.58
CA LEU A 161 11.66 8.41 -22.57
C LEU A 161 12.43 8.39 -23.91
N PHE A 162 12.62 7.21 -24.51
CA PHE A 162 13.19 7.09 -25.85
C PHE A 162 12.31 7.77 -26.91
N TYR A 163 10.99 7.57 -26.88
CA TYR A 163 10.08 8.26 -27.79
C TYR A 163 10.13 9.78 -27.63
N LEU A 164 10.26 10.28 -26.39
CA LEU A 164 10.43 11.71 -26.15
C LEU A 164 11.72 12.26 -26.77
N MET A 165 12.82 11.50 -26.65
CA MET A 165 14.10 11.84 -27.29
C MET A 165 13.99 11.85 -28.82
N GLU A 166 13.32 10.87 -29.42
CA GLU A 166 13.13 10.79 -30.87
C GLU A 166 12.21 11.90 -31.40
N ALA A 167 11.13 12.22 -30.67
CA ALA A 167 10.22 13.30 -31.02
C ALA A 167 10.90 14.69 -30.97
N THR A 168 11.80 14.89 -30.01
CA THR A 168 12.58 16.13 -29.92
C THR A 168 13.67 16.20 -31.01
N ALA A 169 14.32 15.08 -31.33
CA ALA A 169 15.31 15.01 -32.41
C ALA A 169 14.72 15.18 -33.82
N SER A 170 13.50 14.69 -34.07
CA SER A 170 12.79 14.80 -35.36
C SER A 170 12.16 16.18 -35.62
N GLY A 171 12.24 17.11 -34.66
CA GLY A 171 11.70 18.45 -34.83
C GLY A 171 10.18 18.56 -34.68
N LEU A 172 9.55 17.65 -33.93
CA LEU A 172 8.10 17.65 -33.71
C LEU A 172 7.60 18.95 -33.05
N TYR A 173 8.47 19.70 -32.38
CA TYR A 173 8.17 21.01 -31.79
C TYR A 173 7.73 22.07 -32.82
N ASN A 174 7.99 21.86 -34.12
CA ASN A 174 7.53 22.77 -35.17
C ASN A 174 6.00 22.73 -35.36
N ASP A 175 5.34 21.66 -34.92
CA ASP A 175 3.87 21.56 -34.86
C ASP A 175 3.43 21.60 -33.38
N ALA A 176 3.14 22.80 -32.89
CA ALA A 176 2.91 23.04 -31.46
C ALA A 176 1.73 22.22 -30.90
N ASN A 177 0.62 22.08 -31.64
CA ASN A 177 -0.54 21.34 -31.17
C ASN A 177 -0.24 19.85 -31.03
N ARG A 178 0.44 19.27 -32.02
CA ARG A 178 0.81 17.87 -32.02
C ARG A 178 1.87 17.56 -30.95
N TYR A 179 2.80 18.49 -30.74
CA TYR A 179 3.84 18.37 -29.73
C TYR A 179 3.27 18.39 -28.30
N VAL A 180 2.32 19.29 -28.01
CA VAL A 180 1.68 19.37 -26.68
C VAL A 180 0.90 18.10 -26.36
N ASN A 181 0.12 17.58 -27.30
CA ASN A 181 -0.64 16.34 -27.10
C ASN A 181 0.29 15.14 -26.88
N PHE A 182 1.40 15.09 -27.63
CA PHE A 182 2.43 14.07 -27.45
C PHE A 182 3.08 14.14 -26.05
N ILE A 183 3.42 15.34 -25.56
CA ILE A 183 3.96 15.51 -24.20
C ILE A 183 2.97 15.04 -23.15
N PHE A 184 1.69 15.41 -23.28
CA PHE A 184 0.67 15.00 -22.32
C PHE A 184 0.53 13.47 -22.27
N TYR A 185 0.52 12.83 -23.44
CA TYR A 185 0.46 11.38 -23.55
C TYR A 185 1.68 10.68 -22.93
N VAL A 186 2.90 11.10 -23.29
CA VAL A 186 4.15 10.55 -22.75
C VAL A 186 4.25 10.76 -21.24
N SER A 187 3.91 11.96 -20.76
CA SER A 187 3.95 12.29 -19.34
C SER A 187 2.98 11.42 -18.55
N TRP A 188 1.77 11.20 -19.06
CA TRP A 188 0.79 10.31 -18.45
C TRP A 188 1.32 8.89 -18.28
N GLN A 189 1.95 8.34 -19.32
CA GLN A 189 2.48 6.97 -19.29
C GLN A 189 3.65 6.82 -18.30
N ILE A 190 4.54 7.81 -18.24
CA ILE A 190 5.65 7.84 -17.28
C ILE A 190 5.08 7.94 -15.85
N LEU A 191 4.18 8.89 -15.59
CA LEU A 191 3.58 9.09 -14.27
C LEU A 191 2.80 7.85 -13.81
N TYR A 192 2.09 7.19 -14.72
CA TYR A 192 1.39 5.94 -14.46
C TYR A 192 2.36 4.85 -13.98
N GLY A 193 3.42 4.58 -14.75
CA GLY A 193 4.40 3.54 -14.40
C GLY A 193 5.13 3.85 -13.09
N VAL A 194 5.52 5.11 -12.88
CA VAL A 194 6.14 5.57 -11.63
C VAL A 194 5.17 5.41 -10.46
N GLY A 195 3.90 5.77 -10.64
CA GLY A 195 2.87 5.65 -9.63
C GLY A 195 2.67 4.20 -9.19
N VAL A 196 2.54 3.27 -10.14
CA VAL A 196 2.40 1.83 -9.85
C VAL A 196 3.59 1.31 -9.02
N ILE A 197 4.81 1.67 -9.40
CA ILE A 197 6.03 1.28 -8.65
C ILE A 197 6.01 1.90 -7.25
N PHE A 198 5.76 3.21 -7.16
CA PHE A 198 5.80 3.97 -5.91
C PHE A 198 4.77 3.45 -4.90
N PHE A 199 3.51 3.26 -5.29
CA PHE A 199 2.47 2.80 -4.38
C PHE A 199 2.79 1.40 -3.83
N ASN A 200 3.23 0.48 -4.69
CA ASN A 200 3.60 -0.86 -4.26
C ASN A 200 4.73 -0.87 -3.22
N ILE A 201 5.78 -0.10 -3.46
CA ILE A 201 6.90 0.03 -2.51
C ILE A 201 6.42 0.70 -1.22
N HIS A 202 5.67 1.79 -1.32
CA HIS A 202 5.19 2.55 -0.17
C HIS A 202 4.35 1.70 0.79
N TYR A 203 3.35 0.96 0.28
CA TYR A 203 2.49 0.13 1.14
C TYR A 203 3.24 -1.06 1.76
N CYS A 204 4.20 -1.65 1.02
CA CYS A 204 5.09 -2.68 1.57
C CYS A 204 5.95 -2.11 2.71
N GLU A 205 6.62 -0.98 2.48
CA GLU A 205 7.47 -0.35 3.49
C GLU A 205 6.69 0.03 4.75
N GLU A 206 5.51 0.63 4.60
CA GLU A 206 4.66 1.01 5.74
C GLU A 206 4.20 -0.20 6.56
N THR A 207 3.92 -1.32 5.91
CA THR A 207 3.56 -2.57 6.59
C THR A 207 4.76 -3.15 7.35
N VAL A 208 5.94 -3.18 6.72
CA VAL A 208 7.18 -3.64 7.34
C VAL A 208 7.61 -2.76 8.51
N LYS A 209 7.45 -1.43 8.41
CA LYS A 209 7.72 -0.49 9.50
C LYS A 209 6.88 -0.83 10.73
N GLU A 210 5.58 -1.09 10.55
CA GLU A 210 4.70 -1.47 11.67
C GLU A 210 5.05 -2.83 12.26
N ALA A 211 5.39 -3.83 11.44
CA ALA A 211 5.84 -5.13 11.93
C ALA A 211 7.14 -5.03 12.75
N LYS A 212 8.10 -4.19 12.32
CA LYS A 212 9.35 -3.93 13.05
C LYS A 212 9.15 -3.22 14.38
N ILE A 213 8.07 -2.45 14.55
CA ILE A 213 7.77 -1.80 15.83
C ILE A 213 7.39 -2.84 16.89
N THR A 214 6.71 -3.93 16.50
CA THR A 214 6.30 -4.98 17.44
C THR A 214 7.48 -5.58 18.18
N SER A 215 8.59 -5.85 17.47
CA SER A 215 9.81 -6.43 18.08
C SER A 215 10.55 -5.49 19.04
N ARG A 216 10.29 -4.18 18.98
CA ARG A 216 10.90 -3.18 19.89
C ARG A 216 10.06 -2.91 21.15
N ILE A 217 8.79 -3.32 21.16
CA ILE A 217 7.91 -3.07 22.31
C ILE A 217 8.09 -4.14 23.38
N VAL A 218 8.21 -5.40 22.94
CA VAL A 218 8.46 -6.58 23.79
C VAL A 218 9.81 -6.47 24.49
#